data_AF-A0A533QEN2-F1
#
_entry.id   AF-A0A533QEN2-F1
#
_cell.length_a   1.000
_cell.length_b   1.000
_cell.length_c   1.000
_cell.angle_alpha   90.00
_cell.angle_beta   90.00
_cell.angle_gamma   90.00
#
_symmetry.space_group_name_H-M   'P 1'
#
loop_
_entity.id
_entity.type
_entity.pdbx_description
1 polymer ?
#
loop_
_entity_poly.entity_id
_entity_poly.type
_entity_poly.pdbx_seq_one_letter_code
_entity_poly.pdbx_strand_id
1 'polypeptide(L)'
;MLLIPAYVGKGSNIQVLISQHSDGEYIAQVIQRLGFGVIRGSTTRGGMRAVKAMVNKAKSGCSLAITPDGPRGPRFIVQSGSIYLSKKTQLPIIPTVVGLSSYWELPSWDKFRIPKPFSRALMLYGESIHIPSNISEEEMEQYRFLLEKTMKEMAEKVDNLVRQKDR
;
A
#
# COMPACT_ATOMS: atom_id res chain seq x y z
N MET A 1 -3.40 0.87 8.44
CA MET A 1 -2.48 1.55 9.36
C MET A 1 -1.19 1.92 8.62
N LEU A 2 -0.84 3.21 8.53
CA LEU A 2 0.29 3.70 7.71
C LEU A 2 1.58 3.98 8.50
N LEU A 3 1.52 4.08 9.83
CA LEU A 3 2.64 4.54 10.65
C LEU A 3 3.83 3.57 10.63
N ILE A 4 3.56 2.27 10.67
CA ILE A 4 4.63 1.25 10.77
C ILE A 4 5.42 1.12 9.47
N PRO A 5 4.78 0.96 8.30
CA PRO A 5 5.51 1.01 7.02
C PRO A 5 6.26 2.34 6.82
N ALA A 6 5.68 3.46 7.26
CA ALA A 6 6.34 4.76 7.17
C ALA A 6 7.57 4.87 8.09
N TYR A 7 7.52 4.30 9.29
CA TYR A 7 8.69 4.25 10.17
C TYR A 7 9.81 3.37 9.59
N VAL A 8 9.46 2.18 9.09
CA VAL A 8 10.43 1.22 8.52
C VAL A 8 11.08 1.74 7.23
N GLY A 9 10.31 2.42 6.37
CA GLY A 9 10.81 2.96 5.10
C GLY A 9 11.41 4.37 5.18
N LYS A 10 11.55 4.94 6.39
CA LYS A 10 11.99 6.34 6.58
C LYS A 10 13.31 6.62 5.84
N GLY A 11 13.38 7.74 5.13
CA GLY A 11 14.59 8.15 4.38
C GLY A 11 14.86 7.34 3.10
N SER A 12 13.95 6.43 2.72
CA SER A 12 14.03 5.74 1.43
C SER A 12 13.45 6.60 0.31
N ASN A 13 13.93 6.42 -0.92
CA ASN A 13 13.43 7.15 -2.09
C ASN A 13 12.08 6.58 -2.60
N ILE A 14 11.06 6.65 -1.75
CA ILE A 14 9.71 6.12 -1.98
C ILE A 14 8.73 7.29 -2.17
N GLN A 15 7.89 7.18 -3.20
CA GLN A 15 6.79 8.11 -3.45
C GLN A 15 5.45 7.48 -3.07
N VAL A 16 4.73 8.11 -2.15
CA VAL A 16 3.44 7.64 -1.64
C VAL A 16 2.30 8.37 -2.35
N LEU A 17 1.34 7.63 -2.91
CA LEU A 17 0.10 8.22 -3.42
C LEU A 17 -0.84 8.53 -2.25
N ILE A 18 -1.24 9.80 -2.12
CA ILE A 18 -2.15 10.25 -1.06
C ILE A 18 -3.30 11.06 -1.66
N SER A 19 -4.52 10.77 -1.18
CA SER A 19 -5.76 11.43 -1.61
C SER A 19 -5.77 12.94 -1.37
N GLN A 20 -6.36 13.70 -2.31
CA GLN A 20 -6.48 15.17 -2.24
C GLN A 20 -7.50 15.70 -1.19
N HIS A 21 -8.15 14.83 -0.43
CA HIS A 21 -9.08 15.25 0.63
C HIS A 21 -8.37 15.77 1.88
N SER A 22 -9.09 16.49 2.73
CA SER A 22 -8.60 17.13 3.96
C SER A 22 -7.85 16.17 4.87
N ASP A 23 -8.40 14.96 5.11
CA ASP A 23 -7.74 13.92 5.92
C ASP A 23 -6.42 13.45 5.31
N GLY A 24 -6.36 13.44 3.97
CA GLY A 24 -5.14 13.12 3.24
C GLY A 24 -4.06 14.18 3.37
N GLU A 25 -4.38 15.41 3.78
CA GLU A 25 -3.39 16.46 4.00
C GLU A 25 -2.58 16.22 5.28
N TYR A 26 -3.26 15.83 6.37
CA TYR A 26 -2.58 15.45 7.61
C TYR A 26 -1.64 14.26 7.40
N ILE A 27 -2.10 13.23 6.67
CA ILE A 27 -1.27 12.07 6.34
C ILE A 27 -0.08 12.50 5.48
N ALA A 28 -0.28 13.38 4.50
CA ALA A 28 0.80 13.87 3.65
C ALA A 28 1.90 14.58 4.44
N GLN A 29 1.54 15.47 5.36
CA GLN A 29 2.51 16.17 6.20
C GLN A 29 3.33 15.21 7.08
N VAL A 30 2.67 14.21 7.67
CA VAL A 30 3.36 13.20 8.50
C VAL A 30 4.34 12.39 7.65
N ILE A 31 3.90 11.90 6.49
CA ILE A 31 4.71 11.08 5.58
C ILE A 31 5.91 11.88 5.02
N GLN A 32 5.72 13.16 4.69
CA GLN A 32 6.83 14.03 4.26
C GLN A 32 7.86 14.26 5.36
N ARG A 33 7.44 14.46 6.62
CA ARG A 33 8.35 14.58 7.77
C ARG A 33 9.13 13.29 8.04
N LEU A 34 8.61 12.14 7.60
CA LEU A 34 9.30 10.86 7.62
C LEU A 34 10.21 10.65 6.39
N GLY A 35 10.42 11.67 5.55
CA GLY A 35 11.38 11.66 4.45
C GLY A 35 10.89 11.01 3.16
N PHE A 36 9.59 10.75 3.04
CA PHE A 36 9.00 10.21 1.81
C PHE A 36 8.59 11.34 0.86
N GLY A 37 8.62 11.05 -0.44
CA GLY A 37 7.92 11.88 -1.41
C GLY A 37 6.42 11.60 -1.39
N VAL A 38 5.62 12.61 -1.70
CA VAL A 38 4.16 12.50 -1.76
C VAL A 38 3.66 12.93 -3.12
N ILE A 39 2.83 12.10 -3.73
CA ILE A 39 2.08 12.41 -4.95
C ILE A 39 0.61 12.55 -4.57
N ARG A 40 0.02 13.71 -4.90
CA ARG A 40 -1.38 14.01 -4.58
C ARG A 40 -2.31 13.58 -5.72
N GLY A 41 -3.28 12.72 -5.42
CA GLY A 41 -4.26 12.27 -6.41
C GLY A 41 -5.42 11.49 -5.81
N SER A 42 -6.60 11.55 -6.43
CA SER A 42 -7.72 10.68 -6.06
C SER A 42 -8.33 10.00 -7.29
N THR A 43 -9.06 8.92 -7.06
CA THR A 43 -9.79 8.17 -8.09
C THR A 43 -10.85 9.04 -8.79
N THR A 44 -11.38 10.07 -8.12
CA THR A 44 -12.40 10.98 -8.67
C THR A 44 -11.85 12.28 -9.23
N ARG A 45 -10.69 12.75 -8.76
CA ARG A 45 -10.10 14.03 -9.19
C ARG A 45 -8.58 13.91 -9.31
N GLY A 46 -8.08 14.19 -10.51
CA GLY A 46 -6.63 14.22 -10.76
C GLY A 46 -5.97 12.84 -10.83
N GLY A 47 -6.72 11.74 -10.88
CA GLY A 47 -6.18 10.37 -10.97
C GLY A 47 -5.19 10.18 -12.12
N MET A 48 -5.53 10.65 -13.33
CA MET A 48 -4.62 10.57 -14.48
C MET A 48 -3.34 11.39 -14.30
N ARG A 49 -3.42 12.59 -13.69
CA ARG A 49 -2.24 13.41 -13.37
C ARG A 49 -1.36 12.73 -12.33
N ALA A 50 -1.97 12.11 -11.32
CA ALA A 50 -1.26 11.38 -10.27
C ALA A 50 -0.56 10.13 -10.81
N VAL A 51 -1.23 9.38 -11.70
CA VAL A 51 -0.64 8.24 -12.42
C VAL A 51 0.55 8.69 -13.26
N LYS A 52 0.42 9.78 -14.03
CA LYS A 52 1.54 10.34 -14.81
C LYS A 52 2.70 10.76 -13.90
N ALA A 53 2.41 11.41 -12.77
CA ALA A 53 3.43 11.80 -11.81
C ALA A 53 4.15 10.58 -11.19
N MET A 54 3.41 9.51 -10.85
CA MET A 54 3.98 8.25 -10.35
C MET A 54 4.89 7.61 -11.39
N VAL A 55 4.46 7.52 -12.65
CA VAL A 55 5.28 6.97 -13.74
C VAL A 55 6.55 7.79 -13.94
N ASN A 56 6.46 9.12 -13.91
CA ASN A 56 7.64 9.98 -14.03
C ASN A 56 8.63 9.78 -12.87
N LYS A 57 8.12 9.65 -11.63
CA LYS A 57 8.95 9.38 -10.47
C LYS A 57 9.60 8.00 -10.51
N ALA A 58 8.85 6.98 -10.93
CA ALA A 58 9.41 5.65 -11.15
C ALA A 58 10.56 5.67 -12.16
N LYS A 59 10.39 6.39 -13.29
CA LYS A 59 11.45 6.58 -14.29
C LYS A 59 12.68 7.32 -13.76
N SER A 60 12.51 8.17 -12.73
CA SER A 60 13.64 8.82 -12.04
C SER A 60 14.30 7.94 -10.95
N GLY A 61 14.01 6.64 -10.90
CA GLY A 61 14.60 5.70 -9.96
C GLY A 61 13.95 5.69 -8.57
N CYS A 62 12.74 6.25 -8.43
CA CYS A 62 11.99 6.17 -7.16
C CYS A 62 11.15 4.89 -7.09
N SER A 63 11.04 4.31 -5.90
CA SER A 63 10.03 3.28 -5.63
C SER A 63 8.67 3.94 -5.39
N LEU A 64 7.59 3.19 -5.61
CA LEU A 64 6.22 3.68 -5.41
C LEU A 64 5.54 2.89 -4.28
N ALA A 65 4.77 3.58 -3.43
CA ALA A 65 3.97 2.96 -2.38
C ALA A 65 2.50 3.39 -2.50
N ILE A 66 1.60 2.39 -2.51
CA ILE A 66 0.16 2.60 -2.72
C ILE A 66 -0.59 1.63 -1.81
N THR A 67 -1.65 2.12 -1.16
CA THR A 67 -2.62 1.27 -0.46
C THR A 67 -3.53 0.61 -1.50
N PRO A 68 -3.54 -0.73 -1.59
CA PRO A 68 -4.12 -1.43 -2.73
C PRO A 68 -5.65 -1.34 -2.79
N ASP A 69 -6.32 -1.18 -1.66
CA ASP A 69 -7.78 -1.07 -1.52
C ASP A 69 -8.33 0.34 -1.78
N GLY A 70 -7.45 1.34 -1.81
CA GLY A 70 -7.81 2.72 -2.12
C GLY A 70 -8.71 3.39 -1.06
N PRO A 71 -9.05 4.68 -1.24
CA PRO A 71 -9.68 5.49 -0.20
C PRO A 71 -11.14 5.13 0.11
N ARG A 72 -11.78 4.28 -0.71
CA ARG A 72 -13.19 3.89 -0.57
C ARG A 72 -13.38 2.39 -0.35
N GLY A 73 -12.29 1.64 -0.33
CA GLY A 73 -12.35 0.19 -0.29
C GLY A 73 -13.03 -0.40 -1.52
N PRO A 74 -13.67 -1.57 -1.38
CA PRO A 74 -13.84 -2.35 -0.13
C PRO A 74 -12.51 -2.85 0.49
N ARG A 75 -12.51 -3.03 1.82
CA ARG A 75 -11.34 -3.51 2.58
C ARG A 75 -10.86 -4.84 2.01
N PHE A 76 -9.54 -4.99 1.87
CA PHE A 76 -8.90 -6.19 1.32
C PHE A 76 -9.26 -6.50 -0.13
N ILE A 77 -9.78 -5.53 -0.89
CA ILE A 77 -10.03 -5.70 -2.32
C ILE A 77 -9.06 -4.82 -3.11
N VAL A 78 -8.14 -5.45 -3.81
CA VAL A 78 -7.09 -4.76 -4.57
C VAL A 78 -7.70 -4.05 -5.77
N GLN A 79 -7.38 -2.77 -5.94
CA GLN A 79 -7.77 -1.97 -7.10
C GLN A 79 -6.76 -2.17 -8.25
N SER A 80 -7.21 -2.02 -9.49
CA SER A 80 -6.38 -2.23 -10.70
C SER A 80 -5.21 -1.25 -10.85
N GLY A 81 -5.18 -0.15 -10.08
CA GLY A 81 -4.16 0.90 -10.19
C GLY A 81 -2.73 0.40 -9.94
N SER A 82 -2.52 -0.54 -9.02
CA SER A 82 -1.20 -1.13 -8.76
C SER A 82 -0.70 -1.97 -9.94
N ILE A 83 -1.58 -2.78 -10.53
CA ILE A 83 -1.28 -3.60 -11.73
C ILE A 83 -0.97 -2.71 -12.92
N TYR A 84 -1.79 -1.68 -13.15
CA TYR A 84 -1.56 -0.71 -14.22
C TYR A 84 -0.22 0.01 -14.09
N LEU A 85 0.13 0.46 -12.88
CA LEU A 85 1.40 1.15 -12.64
C LEU A 85 2.59 0.22 -12.81
N SER A 86 2.52 -1.03 -12.31
CA SER A 86 3.56 -2.02 -12.54
C SER A 86 3.72 -2.30 -14.03
N LYS A 87 2.63 -2.52 -14.78
CA LYS A 87 2.65 -2.66 -16.25
C LYS A 87 3.31 -1.47 -16.95
N LYS A 88 3.03 -0.23 -16.55
CA LYS A 88 3.58 0.99 -17.18
C LYS A 88 5.02 1.33 -16.78
N THR A 89 5.40 1.00 -15.55
CA THR A 89 6.73 1.35 -15.00
C THR A 89 7.72 0.19 -15.09
N GLN A 90 7.23 -1.03 -15.29
CA GLN A 90 7.98 -2.29 -15.22
C GLN A 90 8.64 -2.54 -13.87
N LEU A 91 8.21 -1.83 -12.82
CA LEU A 91 8.61 -2.14 -11.45
C LEU A 91 7.84 -3.36 -10.93
N PRO A 92 8.50 -4.30 -10.24
CA PRO A 92 7.81 -5.40 -9.58
C PRO A 92 6.93 -4.87 -8.44
N ILE A 93 5.84 -5.57 -8.18
CA ILE A 93 5.00 -5.34 -7.00
C ILE A 93 5.56 -6.19 -5.86
N ILE A 94 5.87 -5.56 -4.72
CA ILE A 94 6.20 -6.26 -3.47
C ILE A 94 4.99 -6.18 -2.55
N PRO A 95 4.18 -7.26 -2.44
CA PRO A 95 3.07 -7.30 -1.49
C PRO A 95 3.61 -7.08 -0.08
N THR A 96 2.97 -6.21 0.69
CA THR A 96 3.45 -5.84 2.02
C THR A 96 2.28 -5.77 2.98
N VAL A 97 2.38 -6.47 4.11
CA VAL A 97 1.33 -6.49 5.15
C VAL A 97 1.91 -6.24 6.54
N VAL A 98 1.08 -5.78 7.45
CA VAL A 98 1.46 -5.54 8.85
C VAL A 98 0.46 -6.23 9.78
N GLY A 99 0.98 -7.05 10.70
CA GLY A 99 0.24 -7.64 11.81
C GLY A 99 0.60 -6.98 13.13
N LEU A 100 -0.32 -7.03 14.09
CA LEU A 100 -0.18 -6.43 15.42
C LEU A 100 -0.58 -7.43 16.51
N SER A 101 0.18 -7.48 17.61
CA SER A 101 -0.19 -8.31 18.76
C SER A 101 -1.39 -7.74 19.51
N SER A 102 -1.48 -6.41 19.65
CA SER A 102 -2.59 -5.75 20.32
C SER A 102 -2.98 -4.42 19.66
N TYR A 103 -4.27 -4.20 19.43
CA TYR A 103 -4.75 -2.99 18.77
C TYR A 103 -6.18 -2.63 19.20
N TRP A 104 -6.52 -1.36 19.02
CA TRP A 104 -7.90 -0.91 18.91
C TRP A 104 -8.31 -0.92 17.45
N GLU A 105 -9.53 -1.35 17.17
CA GLU A 105 -10.12 -1.30 15.83
C GLU A 105 -11.18 -0.20 15.82
N LEU A 106 -11.05 0.77 14.90
CA LEU A 106 -12.04 1.82 14.75
C LEU A 106 -13.27 1.30 13.99
N PRO A 107 -14.48 1.79 14.29
CA PRO A 107 -15.70 1.43 13.58
C PRO A 107 -15.81 2.17 12.22
N SER A 108 -14.72 2.16 11.44
CA SER A 108 -14.63 2.71 10.09
C SER A 108 -14.80 1.63 9.03
N TRP A 109 -15.06 2.02 7.77
CA TRP A 109 -15.25 1.07 6.66
C TRP A 109 -14.03 0.15 6.45
N ASP A 110 -12.83 0.66 6.72
CA ASP A 110 -11.55 -0.04 6.59
C ASP A 110 -11.14 -0.79 7.86
N LYS A 111 -11.91 -0.65 8.95
CA LYS A 111 -11.59 -1.20 10.27
C LYS A 111 -10.17 -0.85 10.69
N PHE A 112 -9.87 0.46 10.70
CA PHE A 112 -8.52 0.95 10.93
C PHE A 112 -7.99 0.47 12.28
N ARG A 113 -6.83 -0.19 12.26
CA ARG A 113 -6.17 -0.72 13.46
C ARG A 113 -5.18 0.30 14.02
N ILE A 114 -5.36 0.71 15.27
CA ILE A 114 -4.41 1.55 16.04
C ILE A 114 -3.66 0.63 17.02
N PRO A 115 -2.33 0.57 16.97
CA PRO A 115 -1.57 -0.26 17.89
C PRO A 115 -1.73 0.28 19.32
N LYS A 116 -2.00 -0.59 20.30
CA LYS A 116 -1.97 -0.21 21.71
C LYS A 116 -0.53 0.10 22.15
N PRO A 117 -0.31 0.88 23.22
CA PRO A 117 1.02 1.03 23.82
C PRO A 117 1.68 -0.34 24.06
N PHE A 118 2.97 -0.44 23.75
CA PHE A 118 3.77 -1.69 23.84
C PHE A 118 3.31 -2.84 22.93
N SER A 119 2.38 -2.59 22.01
CA SER A 119 2.03 -3.55 20.97
C SER A 119 3.22 -3.82 20.07
N ARG A 120 3.43 -5.09 19.75
CA ARG A 120 4.43 -5.49 18.76
C ARG A 120 3.79 -5.47 17.39
N ALA A 121 4.60 -5.13 16.40
CA ALA A 121 4.22 -5.20 15.02
C ALA A 121 5.18 -6.07 14.23
N LEU A 122 4.63 -6.82 13.29
CA LEU A 122 5.38 -7.60 12.33
C LEU A 122 5.01 -7.11 10.94
N MET A 123 6.01 -6.76 10.14
CA MET A 123 5.85 -6.39 8.74
C MET A 123 6.39 -7.53 7.89
N LEU A 124 5.57 -8.06 6.99
CA LEU A 124 5.97 -9.10 6.05
C LEU A 124 6.00 -8.52 4.63
N TYR A 125 7.10 -8.79 3.95
CA TYR A 125 7.26 -8.59 2.51
C TYR A 125 7.04 -9.93 1.82
N GLY A 126 6.23 -9.91 0.78
CA GLY A 126 5.94 -11.08 -0.05
C GLY A 126 6.90 -11.17 -1.22
N GLU A 127 6.82 -12.30 -1.94
CA GLU A 127 7.55 -12.48 -3.19
C GLU A 127 7.17 -11.43 -4.22
N SER A 128 8.15 -11.03 -5.04
CA SER A 128 7.96 -10.03 -6.08
C SER A 128 7.05 -10.56 -7.19
N ILE A 129 6.02 -9.79 -7.54
CA ILE A 129 5.13 -10.08 -8.66
C ILE A 129 5.50 -9.15 -9.82
N HIS A 130 5.98 -9.74 -10.92
CA HIS A 130 6.30 -9.02 -12.15
C HIS A 130 5.09 -9.00 -13.09
N ILE A 131 4.70 -7.81 -13.53
CA ILE A 131 3.59 -7.63 -14.48
C ILE A 131 4.18 -7.36 -15.87
N PRO A 132 4.02 -8.27 -16.85
CA PRO A 132 4.54 -8.05 -18.19
C PRO A 132 3.90 -6.83 -18.85
N SER A 133 4.65 -6.11 -19.68
CA SER A 133 4.15 -4.89 -20.36
C SER A 133 3.05 -5.17 -21.38
N ASN A 134 3.07 -6.36 -21.99
CA ASN A 134 2.16 -6.78 -23.06
C ASN A 134 1.19 -7.86 -22.56
N ILE A 135 0.20 -7.43 -21.78
CA ILE A 135 -0.88 -8.28 -21.27
C ILE A 135 -2.24 -7.64 -21.56
N SER A 136 -3.27 -8.45 -21.77
CA SER A 136 -4.66 -8.03 -21.99
C SER A 136 -5.30 -7.47 -20.71
N GLU A 137 -6.54 -6.97 -20.83
CA GLU A 137 -7.30 -6.51 -19.67
C GLU A 137 -7.73 -7.68 -18.77
N GLU A 138 -8.04 -8.84 -19.36
CA GLU A 138 -8.36 -10.06 -18.64
C GLU A 138 -7.16 -10.57 -17.84
N GLU A 139 -5.96 -10.57 -18.45
CA GLU A 139 -4.72 -10.92 -17.76
C GLU A 139 -4.39 -9.93 -16.64
N MET A 140 -4.62 -8.63 -16.84
CA MET A 140 -4.48 -7.64 -15.77
C MET A 140 -5.39 -7.95 -14.57
N GLU A 141 -6.63 -8.38 -14.84
CA GLU A 141 -7.57 -8.76 -13.78
C GLU A 141 -7.13 -10.05 -13.06
N GLN A 142 -6.57 -11.02 -13.78
CA GLN A 142 -5.97 -12.22 -13.16
C GLN A 142 -4.82 -11.86 -12.21
N TYR A 143 -3.93 -10.95 -12.59
CA TYR A 143 -2.87 -10.46 -11.71
C TYR A 143 -3.41 -9.68 -10.51
N ARG A 144 -4.51 -8.93 -10.69
CA ARG A 144 -5.19 -8.24 -9.59
C ARG A 144 -5.73 -9.24 -8.57
N PHE A 145 -6.39 -10.30 -9.03
CA PHE A 145 -6.87 -11.39 -8.17
C PHE A 145 -5.73 -12.14 -7.48
N LEU A 146 -4.64 -12.42 -8.20
CA LEU A 146 -3.44 -13.05 -7.64
C LEU A 146 -2.88 -12.21 -6.48
N LEU A 147 -2.64 -10.91 -6.73
CA LEU A 147 -2.12 -9.99 -5.73
C LEU A 147 -3.07 -9.90 -4.51
N GLU A 148 -4.38 -9.84 -4.74
CA GLU A 148 -5.36 -9.81 -3.65
C GLU A 148 -5.30 -11.07 -2.80
N LYS A 149 -5.29 -12.25 -3.43
CA LYS A 149 -5.20 -13.53 -2.74
C LYS A 149 -3.92 -13.62 -1.92
N THR A 150 -2.77 -13.30 -2.53
CA THR A 150 -1.46 -13.30 -1.86
C THR A 150 -1.47 -12.37 -0.64
N MET A 151 -1.99 -11.15 -0.77
CA MET A 151 -2.04 -10.21 0.34
C MET A 151 -2.97 -10.68 1.47
N LYS A 152 -4.10 -11.32 1.16
CA LYS A 152 -5.01 -11.89 2.17
C LYS A 152 -4.34 -13.02 2.96
N GLU A 153 -3.72 -13.97 2.26
CA GLU A 153 -2.99 -15.08 2.89
C GLU A 153 -1.83 -14.57 3.76
N MET A 154 -1.09 -13.56 3.27
CA MET A 154 -0.05 -12.91 4.05
C MET A 154 -0.60 -12.19 5.28
N ALA A 155 -1.75 -11.52 5.17
CA ALA A 155 -2.39 -10.81 6.28
C ALA A 155 -2.80 -11.78 7.40
N GLU A 156 -3.37 -12.93 7.06
CA GLU A 156 -3.68 -13.99 8.02
C GLU A 156 -2.41 -14.56 8.67
N LYS A 157 -1.38 -14.84 7.85
CA LYS A 157 -0.10 -15.35 8.33
C LYS A 157 0.57 -14.40 9.32
N VAL A 158 0.62 -13.10 9.01
CA VAL A 158 1.26 -12.12 9.91
C VAL A 158 0.50 -11.94 11.21
N ASP A 159 -0.84 -11.94 11.16
CA ASP A 159 -1.70 -11.85 12.35
C ASP A 159 -1.53 -13.09 13.26
N ASN A 160 -1.28 -14.28 12.69
CA ASN A 160 -0.98 -15.48 13.47
C ASN A 160 0.43 -15.44 14.08
N LEU A 161 1.44 -15.08 13.30
CA LEU A 161 2.84 -15.05 13.75
C LEU A 161 3.07 -14.04 14.88
N VAL A 162 2.46 -12.85 14.78
CA VAL A 162 2.63 -11.81 15.79
C VAL A 162 1.98 -12.18 17.13
N ARG A 163 0.93 -13.03 17.13
CA ARG A 163 0.25 -13.53 18.33
C ARG A 163 0.96 -14.74 18.95
N GLN A 164 1.55 -15.62 18.15
CA GLN A 164 2.24 -16.82 18.67
C GLN A 164 3.47 -16.47 19.49
N LYS A 165 4.21 -15.44 19.11
CA LYS A 165 5.38 -14.96 19.87
C LYS A 165 5.02 -14.32 21.23
N ASP A 166 3.73 -14.20 21.59
CA ASP A 166 3.28 -13.70 22.91
C ASP A 166 3.05 -14.83 23.92
N ARG A 167 3.19 -16.10 23.50
CA ARG A 167 3.24 -17.29 24.37
C ARG A 167 4.68 -17.71 24.60
#